data_AF-A0A7M4A2A9-F1
#
_entry.id   AF-A0A7M4A2A9-F1
#
_cell.length_a   1.000
_cell.length_b   1.000
_cell.length_c   1.000
_cell.angle_alpha   90.00
_cell.angle_beta   90.00
_cell.angle_gamma   90.00
#
_symmetry.space_group_name_H-M   'P 1'
#
loop_
_entity.id
_entity.type
_entity.pdbx_description
1 polymer ?
#
loop_
_entity_poly.entity_id
_entity_poly.type
_entity_poly.pdbx_seq_one_letter_code
_entity_poly.pdbx_strand_id
1 'polypeptide(L)' 'ATPENPRWMMVNIKPIEGMNRIIPLQEMRDNPALDGMKLLMKGSRLSVQQVTEKHFEIVCQMGDLKGIPQNKN' A
#
# COMPACT_ATOMS: atom_id res chain seq x y z
N ALA A 1 -24.50 -12.91 11.36
CA ALA A 1 -24.32 -11.55 10.82
C ALA A 1 -25.70 -10.93 10.79
N THR A 2 -25.86 -9.73 11.33
CA THR A 2 -27.13 -8.98 11.26
C THR A 2 -26.93 -7.75 10.39
N PRO A 3 -27.99 -7.08 9.91
CA PRO A 3 -27.85 -5.82 9.18
C PRO A 3 -27.04 -4.76 9.96
N GLU A 4 -27.20 -4.71 11.28
CA GLU A 4 -26.52 -3.76 12.17
C GLU A 4 -25.08 -4.18 12.50
N ASN A 5 -24.73 -5.45 12.28
CA ASN A 5 -23.39 -6.00 12.48
C ASN A 5 -23.04 -6.97 11.32
N PRO A 6 -22.75 -6.42 10.13
CA PRO A 6 -22.48 -7.22 8.95
C PRO A 6 -21.13 -7.92 9.08
N ARG A 7 -21.04 -9.17 8.61
CA ARG A 7 -19.79 -9.95 8.60
C ARG A 7 -18.80 -9.42 7.56
N TRP A 8 -19.31 -8.84 6.48
CA TRP A 8 -18.52 -8.37 5.35
C TRP A 8 -18.78 -6.88 5.16
N MET A 9 -17.70 -6.14 4.99
CA MET A 9 -17.73 -4.71 4.70
C MET A 9 -16.91 -4.47 3.44
N MET A 10 -17.31 -3.46 2.66
CA MET A 10 -16.64 -3.02 1.45
C MET A 10 -16.54 -1.50 1.47
N VAL A 11 -15.48 -0.97 0.86
CA VAL A 11 -15.30 0.47 0.65
C VAL A 11 -15.14 0.75 -0.84
N ASN A 12 -15.59 1.92 -1.27
CA ASN A 12 -15.32 2.42 -2.61
C ASN A 12 -14.00 3.21 -2.60
N ILE A 13 -13.18 3.01 -3.64
CA ILE A 13 -11.92 3.74 -3.83
C ILE A 13 -11.95 4.46 -5.18
N LYS A 14 -11.28 5.61 -5.27
CA LYS A 14 -11.01 6.30 -6.53
C LYS A 14 -9.49 6.32 -6.79
N PRO A 15 -9.04 6.22 -8.04
CA PRO A 15 -7.63 6.45 -8.36
C PRO A 15 -7.27 7.91 -8.06
N ILE A 16 -6.08 8.13 -7.47
CA ILE A 16 -5.53 9.47 -7.22
C ILE A 16 -4.38 9.73 -8.20
N GLU A 17 -3.44 8.80 -8.31
CA GLU A 17 -2.24 8.91 -9.14
C GLU A 17 -1.81 7.52 -9.64
N GLY A 18 -1.27 7.47 -10.86
CA GLY A 18 -0.66 6.26 -11.42
C GLY A 18 0.84 6.21 -11.13
N MET A 19 1.39 5.03 -10.87
CA MET A 19 2.86 4.90 -10.82
C MET A 19 3.43 4.94 -12.25
N ASN A 20 4.59 5.59 -12.42
CA ASN A 20 5.24 5.67 -13.73
C ASN A 20 5.96 4.37 -14.11
N ARG A 21 6.21 3.50 -13.12
CA ARG A 21 6.79 2.17 -13.30
C ARG A 21 6.20 1.15 -12.35
N ILE A 22 6.26 -0.13 -12.75
CA ILE A 22 5.93 -1.26 -11.89
C ILE A 22 7.14 -1.55 -10.99
N ILE A 23 6.88 -1.74 -9.69
CA ILE A 23 7.89 -2.14 -8.71
C ILE A 23 7.75 -3.65 -8.46
N PRO A 24 8.72 -4.49 -8.89
CA PRO A 24 8.69 -5.91 -8.58
C PRO A 24 8.79 -6.17 -7.07
N LEU A 25 8.10 -7.20 -6.58
CA LEU A 25 8.13 -7.55 -5.15
C LEU A 25 9.56 -7.84 -4.65
N GLN A 26 10.43 -8.39 -5.50
CA GLN A 26 11.82 -8.64 -5.13
C GLN A 26 12.59 -7.34 -4.89
N GLU A 27 12.40 -6.32 -5.74
CA GLU A 27 13.00 -5.00 -5.56
C GLU A 27 12.57 -4.35 -4.24
N MET A 28 11.30 -4.54 -3.85
CA MET A 28 10.83 -4.09 -2.53
C MET A 28 11.50 -4.86 -1.38
N ARG A 29 11.75 -6.16 -1.54
CA ARG A 29 12.43 -6.99 -0.52
C ARG A 29 13.89 -6.63 -0.36
N ASP A 30 14.54 -6.22 -1.45
CA ASP A 30 15.95 -5.85 -1.46
C ASP A 30 16.18 -4.42 -0.95
N ASN A 31 15.12 -3.65 -0.68
CA ASN A 31 15.19 -2.30 -0.16
C ASN A 31 15.11 -2.27 1.39
N PRO A 32 16.23 -2.04 2.12
CA PRO A 32 16.23 -2.01 3.58
C PRO A 32 15.40 -0.87 4.17
N ALA A 33 15.07 0.17 3.39
CA ALA A 33 14.19 1.25 3.85
C ALA A 33 12.74 0.76 4.09
N LEU A 34 12.37 -0.40 3.54
CA LEU A 34 11.08 -1.06 3.72
C LEU A 34 11.08 -2.10 4.84
N ASP A 35 12.13 -2.17 5.66
CA ASP A 35 12.18 -3.06 6.81
C ASP A 35 10.95 -2.88 7.72
N GLY A 36 10.35 -4.02 8.11
CA GLY A 36 9.14 -4.05 8.92
C GLY A 36 7.82 -3.81 8.17
N MET A 37 7.82 -3.60 6.85
CA MET A 37 6.59 -3.48 6.07
C MET A 37 5.80 -4.80 6.06
N LYS A 38 4.52 -4.77 6.49
CA LYS A 38 3.66 -5.97 6.60
C LYS A 38 3.56 -6.77 5.29
N LEU A 39 3.60 -6.09 4.15
CA LEU A 39 3.53 -6.69 2.82
C LEU A 39 4.70 -7.65 2.57
N LEU A 40 5.88 -7.36 3.12
CA LEU A 40 7.12 -8.10 2.88
C LEU A 40 7.33 -9.24 3.90
N MET A 41 6.55 -9.28 4.97
CA MET A 41 6.63 -10.34 5.98
C MET A 41 6.35 -11.72 5.36
N LYS A 42 7.18 -12.71 5.71
CA LYS A 42 6.98 -14.10 5.29
C LYS A 42 5.63 -14.61 5.78
N GLY A 43 4.85 -15.19 4.88
CA GLY A 43 3.55 -15.80 5.22
C GLY A 43 2.39 -14.81 5.40
N SER A 44 2.56 -13.52 5.11
CA SER A 44 1.43 -12.58 5.10
C SER A 44 0.36 -13.04 4.10
N ARG A 45 -0.90 -13.00 4.55
CA ARG A 45 -2.12 -13.35 3.79
C ARG A 45 -3.18 -12.26 3.84
N LEU A 46 -2.81 -11.09 4.36
CA LEU A 46 -3.71 -9.94 4.47
C LEU A 46 -3.86 -9.27 3.10
N SER A 47 -5.08 -9.17 2.57
CA SER A 47 -5.38 -8.43 1.34
C SER A 47 -5.48 -6.92 1.57
N VAL A 48 -5.81 -6.49 2.79
CA VAL A 48 -5.84 -5.09 3.23
C VAL A 48 -4.90 -4.94 4.41
N GLN A 49 -3.96 -4.00 4.32
CA GLN A 49 -2.87 -3.87 5.28
C GLN A 49 -2.66 -2.41 5.64
N GLN A 50 -2.34 -2.16 6.90
CA GLN A 50 -1.82 -0.87 7.33
C GLN A 50 -0.41 -0.67 6.77
N VAL A 51 -0.13 0.55 6.32
CA VAL A 51 1.18 0.98 5.83
C VAL A 51 1.55 2.25 6.59
N THR A 52 2.80 2.33 7.06
CA THR A 52 3.29 3.56 7.70
C THR A 52 3.49 4.64 6.65
N GLU A 53 3.38 5.92 7.03
CA GLU A 53 3.61 7.04 6.11
C GLU A 53 5.00 6.95 5.45
N LYS A 54 6.03 6.65 6.25
CA LYS A 54 7.41 6.42 5.78
C LYS A 54 7.48 5.34 4.70
N HIS A 55 6.91 4.15 4.94
CA HIS A 55 6.92 3.08 3.94
C HIS A 55 6.14 3.46 2.69
N PHE A 56 5.01 4.16 2.84
CA PHE A 56 4.19 4.58 1.71
C PHE A 56 4.93 5.57 0.82
N GLU A 57 5.61 6.56 1.41
CA GLU A 57 6.43 7.52 0.67
C GLU A 57 7.57 6.85 -0.10
N ILE A 58 8.29 5.91 0.52
CA ILE A 58 9.36 5.14 -0.14
C ILE A 58 8.80 4.38 -1.34
N VAL A 59 7.65 3.71 -1.20
CA VAL A 59 7.02 2.98 -2.32
C VAL A 59 6.58 3.93 -3.43
N CYS A 60 6.04 5.11 -3.10
CA CYS A 60 5.73 6.13 -4.09
C CYS A 60 7.00 6.55 -4.87
N GLN A 61 8.10 6.81 -4.18
CA GLN A 61 9.38 7.19 -4.81
C GLN A 61 9.97 6.07 -5.67
N MET A 62 9.88 4.81 -5.24
CA MET A 62 10.28 3.65 -6.04
C MET A 62 9.44 3.53 -7.34
N GLY A 63 8.20 4.00 -7.32
CA GLY A 63 7.30 4.09 -8.48
C GLY A 63 7.50 5.37 -9.31
N ASP A 64 8.63 6.07 -9.11
CA ASP A 64 9.01 7.36 -9.70
C ASP A 64 8.01 8.50 -9.45
N LEU A 65 7.37 8.53 -8.28
CA LEU A 65 6.58 9.67 -7.82
C LEU A 65 7.44 10.60 -6.95
N LYS A 66 7.12 11.90 -6.95
CA LYS A 66 7.87 12.90 -6.17
C LYS A 66 7.62 12.83 -4.66
N GLY A 67 6.67 12.01 -4.22
CA GLY A 67 6.22 11.88 -2.83
C GLY A 67 4.82 11.28 -2.78
N ILE A 68 4.19 11.31 -1.61
CA ILE A 68 2.82 10.82 -1.43
C ILE A 68 1.83 11.71 -2.22
N PRO A 69 1.08 11.16 -3.19
CA PRO A 69 0.08 11.91 -3.93
C PRO A 69 -1.01 12.45 -3.02
N GLN A 70 -1.33 13.72 -3.18
CA GLN A 70 -2.43 14.36 -2.45
C GLN A 70 -3.72 14.23 -3.24
N ASN A 71 -4.82 13.97 -2.54
CA ASN A 71 -6.14 14.03 -3.16
C ASN A 71 -6.44 15.49 -3.52
N LYS A 72 -6.41 15.79 -4.82
CA LYS A 72 -6.93 17.05 -5.34
C LYS A 72 -8.46 16.90 -5.30
N ASN A 73 -9.09 17.53 -4.32
CA ASN A 73 -10.56 17.61 -4.26
C ASN A 73 -11.11 18.24 -5.53
#